data_AF-B1Y0K4-F1
#
_entry.id   AF-B1Y0K4-F1
#
_cell.length_a   1.000
_cell.length_b   1.000
_cell.length_c   1.000
_cell.angle_alpha   90.00
_cell.angle_beta   90.00
_cell.angle_gamma   90.00
#
_symmetry.space_group_name_H-M   'P 1'
#
loop_
_entity.id
_entity.type
_entity.pdbx_description
1 polymer ?
#
loop_
_entity_poly.entity_id
_entity_poly.type
_entity_poly.pdbx_seq_one_letter_code
_entity_poly.pdbx_strand_id
1 'polypeptide(L)'
;MTGGPVWVKLSGIANISDAAPGYDDVRAIHEVLLAARPERLLWGSDWPHTKPAGTRPQTDALLRLFQEWTPPGQHTAILSTNAARLYRLDALQ
;
A
#
# COMPACT_ATOMS: atom_id res chain seq x y z
N MET A 1 -23.78 7.04 2.46
CA MET A 1 -23.17 6.46 1.24
C MET A 1 -22.73 5.04 1.55
N THR A 2 -23.51 4.06 1.09
CA THR A 2 -23.18 2.64 1.22
C THR A 2 -21.93 2.33 0.39
N GLY A 3 -20.89 1.81 1.04
CA GLY A 3 -19.56 1.67 0.47
C GLY A 3 -19.52 0.85 -0.83
N GLY A 4 -19.05 1.46 -1.91
CA GLY A 4 -18.92 0.83 -3.23
C GLY A 4 -17.88 -0.30 -3.28
N PRO A 5 -17.84 -1.09 -4.38
CA PRO A 5 -17.04 -2.31 -4.52
C PRO A 5 -15.54 -2.06 -4.76
N VAL A 6 -15.09 -0.81 -4.66
CA VAL A 6 -13.74 -0.41 -5.04
C VAL A 6 -12.75 -0.72 -3.91
N TRP A 7 -11.62 -1.30 -4.32
CA TRP A 7 -10.45 -1.54 -3.49
C TRP A 7 -9.28 -0.76 -4.05
N VAL A 8 -8.36 -0.34 -3.19
CA VAL A 8 -7.15 0.38 -3.60
C VAL A 8 -5.93 -0.34 -3.04
N LYS A 9 -4.87 -0.40 -3.85
CA LYS A 9 -3.58 -0.96 -3.44
C LYS A 9 -2.58 0.17 -3.24
N LEU A 10 -2.02 0.25 -2.03
CA LEU A 10 -0.86 1.06 -1.69
C LEU A 10 0.38 0.34 -2.23
N SER A 11 0.78 0.69 -3.44
CA SER A 11 1.85 0.04 -4.21
C SER A 11 2.45 1.04 -5.19
N GLY A 12 3.70 0.81 -5.62
CA GLY A 12 4.31 1.57 -6.70
C GLY A 12 4.64 3.03 -6.37
N ILE A 13 4.82 3.38 -5.09
CA ILE A 13 5.16 4.76 -4.68
C ILE A 13 6.42 5.28 -5.40
N ALA A 14 7.40 4.41 -5.66
CA ALA A 14 8.62 4.75 -6.40
C ALA A 14 8.36 5.12 -7.88
N ASN A 15 7.23 4.71 -8.46
CA ASN A 15 6.86 5.04 -9.84
C ASN A 15 6.31 6.46 -9.98
N ILE A 16 5.78 7.03 -8.89
CA ILE A 16 5.07 8.31 -8.88
C ILE A 16 5.78 9.39 -8.05
N SER A 17 6.98 9.08 -7.55
CA SER A 17 7.80 9.96 -6.72
C SER A 17 9.20 10.09 -7.30
N ASP A 18 9.81 11.26 -7.10
CA ASP A 18 11.21 11.53 -7.36
C ASP A 18 12.01 11.78 -6.06
N ALA A 19 11.35 11.73 -4.89
CA ALA A 19 11.94 12.02 -3.58
C ALA A 19 12.49 10.77 -2.85
N ALA A 20 13.14 9.86 -3.59
CA ALA A 20 13.77 8.69 -2.99
C ALA A 20 14.86 9.08 -1.94
N PRO A 21 15.06 8.28 -0.87
CA PRO A 21 14.38 7.02 -0.56
C PRO A 21 13.15 7.19 0.34
N GLY A 22 12.82 8.41 0.78
CA GLY A 22 11.70 8.67 1.69
C GLY A 22 10.35 8.71 0.99
N TYR A 23 10.30 9.18 -0.25
CA TYR A 23 9.08 9.37 -1.04
C TYR A 23 8.06 10.28 -0.34
N ASP A 24 8.53 11.28 0.41
CA ASP A 24 7.68 12.17 1.22
C ASP A 24 6.71 13.01 0.38
N ASP A 25 7.04 13.26 -0.88
CA ASP A 25 6.22 13.97 -1.87
C ASP A 25 4.89 13.25 -2.19
N VAL A 26 4.80 11.94 -1.94
CA VAL A 26 3.59 11.14 -2.16
C VAL A 26 2.92 10.66 -0.87
N ARG A 27 3.47 11.00 0.30
CA ARG A 27 2.91 10.62 1.61
C ARG A 27 1.48 11.11 1.81
N ALA A 28 1.17 12.33 1.35
CA ALA A 28 -0.19 12.88 1.45
C ALA A 28 -1.24 12.02 0.72
N ILE A 29 -0.87 11.37 -0.40
CA ILE A 29 -1.76 10.46 -1.13
C ILE A 29 -2.07 9.22 -0.27
N HIS A 30 -1.04 8.65 0.35
CA HIS A 30 -1.19 7.53 1.29
C HIS A 30 -2.14 7.88 2.44
N GLU A 31 -1.90 9.02 3.08
CA GLU A 31 -2.69 9.46 4.24
C GLU A 31 -4.17 9.74 3.88
N VAL A 32 -4.45 10.33 2.72
CA VAL A 32 -5.83 10.56 2.25
C VAL A 32 -6.55 9.24 1.99
N LEU A 33 -5.90 8.27 1.34
CA LEU A 33 -6.47 6.95 1.11
C LEU A 33 -6.73 6.22 2.42
N LEU A 34 -5.79 6.31 3.36
CA LEU A 34 -5.87 5.72 4.68
C LEU A 34 -7.02 6.27 5.52
N ALA A 35 -7.19 7.60 5.51
CA ALA A 35 -8.28 8.28 6.22
C ALA A 35 -9.65 7.97 5.63
N ALA A 36 -9.73 7.77 4.31
CA ALA A 36 -10.99 7.53 3.64
C ALA A 36 -11.61 6.17 4.01
N ARG A 37 -10.85 5.07 3.81
CA ARG A 37 -11.41 3.70 3.81
C ARG A 37 -10.32 2.63 4.10
N PRO A 38 -9.73 2.55 5.30
CA PRO A 38 -8.63 1.62 5.58
C PRO A 38 -9.03 0.14 5.41
N GLU A 39 -10.31 -0.19 5.56
CA GLU A 39 -10.87 -1.53 5.32
C GLU A 39 -10.95 -1.92 3.83
N ARG A 40 -10.65 -0.98 2.92
CA ARG A 40 -10.61 -1.18 1.45
C ARG A 40 -9.21 -1.02 0.87
N LEU A 41 -8.20 -0.93 1.72
CA LEU A 41 -6.80 -0.83 1.29
C LEU A 41 -6.10 -2.18 1.35
N LEU A 42 -5.22 -2.40 0.38
CA LEU A 42 -4.23 -3.46 0.37
C LEU A 42 -2.85 -2.83 0.27
N TRP A 43 -1.81 -3.56 0.64
CA TRP A 43 -0.43 -3.18 0.33
C TRP A 43 0.18 -4.16 -0.68
N GLY A 44 1.15 -3.70 -1.47
CA GLY A 44 2.07 -4.57 -2.17
C GLY A 44 3.33 -3.85 -2.61
N SER A 45 4.38 -4.62 -2.82
CA SER A 45 5.72 -4.08 -3.06
C SER A 45 5.89 -3.43 -4.43
N ASP A 46 5.15 -3.88 -5.45
CA ASP A 46 5.42 -3.57 -6.87
C ASP A 46 6.70 -4.23 -7.43
N TRP A 47 7.19 -5.30 -6.77
CA TRP A 47 8.29 -6.10 -7.33
C TRP A 47 7.91 -6.64 -8.73
N PRO A 48 8.81 -6.62 -9.74
CA PRO A 48 10.27 -6.44 -9.68
C PRO A 48 10.80 -5.00 -9.83
N HIS A 49 10.00 -3.97 -9.56
CA HIS A 49 10.41 -2.56 -9.63
C HIS A 49 10.97 -2.18 -11.01
N THR A 50 10.09 -2.18 -12.01
CA THR A 50 10.46 -2.09 -13.43
C THR A 50 10.65 -0.66 -13.97
N LYS A 51 10.55 0.38 -13.13
CA LYS A 51 10.79 1.77 -13.54
C LYS A 51 12.17 1.87 -14.23
N PRO A 52 12.24 2.25 -15.53
CA PRO A 52 13.50 2.22 -16.27
C PRO A 52 14.55 3.21 -15.76
N ALA A 53 14.10 4.29 -15.13
CA ALA A 53 14.92 5.38 -14.62
C ALA A 53 14.76 5.53 -13.10
N GLY A 54 15.84 5.98 -12.44
CA GLY A 54 15.88 6.18 -10.98
C GLY A 54 16.47 4.99 -10.21
N THR A 55 16.60 5.16 -8.90
CA THR A 55 17.10 4.14 -7.99
C THR A 55 16.04 3.07 -7.76
N ARG A 56 16.39 1.79 -7.95
CA ARG A 56 15.48 0.69 -7.60
C ARG A 56 15.27 0.67 -6.08
N PRO A 57 14.01 0.71 -5.59
CA PRO A 57 13.74 0.63 -4.17
C PRO A 57 14.11 -0.75 -3.63
N GLN A 58 14.52 -0.78 -2.36
CA GLN A 58 14.59 -2.02 -1.60
C GLN A 58 13.18 -2.36 -1.08
N THR A 59 12.72 -3.59 -1.31
CA THR A 59 11.35 -3.99 -0.97
C THR A 59 11.06 -3.90 0.54
N ASP A 60 12.06 -4.22 1.37
CA ASP A 60 11.94 -4.10 2.83
C ASP A 60 11.85 -2.64 3.29
N ALA A 61 12.56 -1.72 2.63
CA ALA A 61 12.44 -0.29 2.89
C ALA A 61 11.03 0.24 2.57
N LEU A 62 10.41 -0.20 1.47
CA LEU A 62 9.02 0.16 1.14
C LEU A 62 8.03 -0.36 2.19
N LEU A 63 8.25 -1.55 2.74
CA LEU A 63 7.42 -2.08 3.82
C LEU A 63 7.59 -1.28 5.12
N ARG A 64 8.82 -0.86 5.46
CA ARG A 64 9.08 0.01 6.63
C ARG A 64 8.38 1.35 6.50
N LEU A 65 8.45 2.00 5.34
CA LEU A 65 7.73 3.26 5.09
C LEU A 65 6.22 3.09 5.26
N PHE A 66 5.64 2.00 4.73
CA PHE A 66 4.24 1.69 4.97
C PHE A 66 3.92 1.59 6.47
N GLN A 67 4.77 0.90 7.24
CA GLN A 67 4.59 0.73 8.68
C GLN A 67 4.73 2.07 9.44
N GLU A 68 5.63 2.95 9.01
CA GLU A 68 5.85 4.28 9.58
C GLU A 68 4.69 5.24 9.31
N TRP A 69 4.10 5.18 8.11
CA TRP A 69 3.00 6.07 7.71
C TRP A 69 1.61 5.58 8.12
N THR A 70 1.52 4.38 8.70
CA THR A 70 0.25 3.73 9.01
C THR A 70 0.16 3.43 10.51
N PRO A 71 -0.96 3.73 11.20
CA PRO A 71 -1.13 3.33 12.59
C PRO A 71 -0.99 1.80 12.78
N PRO A 72 -0.26 1.32 13.81
CA PRO A 72 -0.04 -0.11 14.02
C PRO A 72 -1.31 -0.96 14.04
N GLY A 73 -2.42 -0.42 14.55
CA GLY A 73 -3.72 -1.10 14.58
C GLY A 73 -4.34 -1.39 13.21
N GLN A 74 -3.84 -0.79 12.13
CA GLN A 74 -4.33 -1.01 10.75
C GLN A 74 -3.41 -1.92 9.93
N HIS A 75 -2.21 -2.24 10.42
CA HIS A 75 -1.21 -3.01 9.67
C HIS A 75 -1.74 -4.38 9.25
N THR A 76 -2.26 -5.17 10.19
CA THR A 76 -2.79 -6.52 9.91
C THR A 76 -3.92 -6.49 8.89
N ALA A 77 -4.81 -5.50 8.97
CA ALA A 77 -5.93 -5.38 8.04
C ALA A 77 -5.42 -5.16 6.62
N ILE A 78 -4.52 -4.20 6.42
CA ILE A 78 -4.06 -3.79 5.08
C ILE A 78 -3.04 -4.77 4.50
N LEU A 79 -2.20 -5.40 5.34
CA LEU A 79 -1.18 -6.38 4.91
C LEU A 79 -1.76 -7.78 4.66
N SER A 80 -2.92 -8.12 5.25
CA SER A 80 -3.44 -9.50 5.20
C SER A 80 -4.96 -9.57 5.10
N THR A 81 -5.71 -9.16 6.12
CA THR A 81 -7.15 -9.46 6.22
C THR A 81 -7.96 -8.93 5.05
N ASN A 82 -7.63 -7.73 4.55
CA ASN A 82 -8.29 -7.13 3.40
C ASN A 82 -8.00 -7.91 2.11
N ALA A 83 -6.77 -8.39 1.92
CA ALA A 83 -6.40 -9.24 0.80
C ALA A 83 -7.12 -10.58 0.83
N ALA A 84 -7.21 -11.22 2.00
CA ALA A 84 -7.93 -12.49 2.16
C ALA A 84 -9.41 -12.36 1.74
N ARG A 85 -10.06 -11.25 2.15
CA ARG A 85 -11.44 -10.94 1.76
C ARG A 85 -11.59 -10.63 0.28
N LEU A 86 -10.71 -9.80 -0.30
CA LEU A 86 -10.78 -9.45 -1.72
C LEU A 86 -10.56 -10.66 -2.62
N TYR A 87 -9.52 -11.44 -2.34
CA TYR A 87 -9.14 -12.60 -3.15
C TYR A 87 -9.89 -13.88 -2.76
N ARG A 88 -10.76 -13.81 -1.75
CA ARG A 88 -11.56 -14.93 -1.24
C ARG A 88 -10.71 -16.13 -0.83
N LEU A 89 -9.58 -15.86 -0.18
CA LEU A 89 -8.65 -16.90 0.27
C LEU A 89 -9.26 -17.79 1.36
N ASP A 90 -10.21 -17.25 2.12
CA ASP A 90 -10.94 -17.98 3.17
C ASP A 90 -11.91 -19.03 2.60
N ALA A 91 -12.24 -18.96 1.29
CA ALA A 91 -13.11 -19.91 0.61
C ALA A 91 -12.36 -21.13 0.05
N LEU A 92 -11.05 -21.23 0.31
CA LEU A 92 -10.17 -22.33 -0.14
C LEU A 92 -9.84 -23.32 0.99
N GLN A 93 -10.49 -23.22 2.15
CA GLN A 93 -10.37 -24.19 3.25
C GLN A 93 -11.44 -25.27 3.20
#